data_AF-A0A5M9J6Q0-F1
#
_entry.id   AF-A0A5M9J6Q0-F1
#
_cell.length_a   1.000
_cell.length_b   1.000
_cell.length_c   1.000
_cell.angle_alpha   90.00
_cell.angle_beta   90.00
_cell.angle_gamma   90.00
#
_symmetry.space_group_name_H-M   'P 1'
#
loop_
_entity.id
_entity.type
_entity.pdbx_description
1 polymer ?
#
loop_
_entity_poly.entity_id
_entity_poly.type
_entity_poly.pdbx_seq_one_letter_code
_entity_poly.pdbx_strand_id
1 'polypeptide(L)'
;MNTAIVLPCEFVSISCGLTFHPDEFENWLEHTLSHFSNLPPPSKCLCLFCDEDFEDNNDPRHNWRQRMAHSREHLLDGETNIRPDFLVLDYMWKNGLMTNEDYALAEQYTERPAVPGLVRKGFETPEEKLKREKESKVLHNLQKEERDRKRSSNTHKGKERQTSTSSRQHQPVFIKHPERT
;
A
#
# COMPACT_ATOMS: atom_id res chain seq x y z
N MET A 1 -2.69 20.05 -36.91
CA MET A 1 -3.98 19.50 -36.46
C MET A 1 -4.53 20.50 -35.46
N ASN A 2 -5.69 21.12 -35.74
CA ASN A 2 -6.36 21.97 -34.76
C ASN A 2 -6.96 21.03 -33.71
N THR A 3 -6.24 20.79 -32.62
CA THR A 3 -6.84 20.20 -31.41
C THR A 3 -7.72 21.29 -30.82
N ALA A 4 -9.01 21.24 -31.12
CA ALA A 4 -9.98 22.08 -30.43
C ALA A 4 -9.87 21.79 -28.92
N ILE A 5 -9.64 22.83 -28.13
CA ILE A 5 -9.62 22.72 -26.67
C ILE A 5 -11.06 22.38 -26.25
N VAL A 6 -11.23 21.32 -25.48
CA VAL A 6 -12.50 20.84 -24.97
C VAL A 6 -12.40 20.59 -23.48
N LEU A 7 -13.53 20.65 -22.78
CA LEU A 7 -13.62 20.30 -21.37
C LEU A 7 -14.18 18.88 -21.27
N PRO A 8 -13.35 17.84 -21.05
CA PRO A 8 -13.85 16.49 -20.85
C PRO A 8 -14.52 16.34 -19.48
N CYS A 9 -15.51 15.46 -19.39
CA CYS A 9 -15.97 15.00 -18.09
C CYS A 9 -14.83 14.26 -17.39
N GLU A 10 -14.55 14.63 -16.14
CA GLU A 10 -13.49 14.00 -15.35
C GLU A 10 -13.77 12.52 -15.02
N PHE A 11 -15.04 12.12 -15.13
CA PHE A 11 -15.52 10.75 -14.91
C PHE A 11 -15.40 9.87 -16.16
N VAL A 12 -14.52 10.23 -17.11
CA VAL A 12 -14.22 9.42 -18.30
C VAL A 12 -13.72 8.01 -17.95
N SER A 13 -13.01 7.86 -16.82
CA SER A 13 -12.54 6.57 -16.31
C SER A 13 -13.67 5.65 -15.87
N ILE A 14 -14.85 6.19 -15.56
CA ILE A 14 -16.06 5.45 -15.18
C ILE A 14 -17.14 5.50 -16.27
N SER A 15 -16.69 5.54 -17.53
CA SER A 15 -17.54 5.51 -18.74
C SER A 15 -18.33 6.79 -19.05
N CYS A 16 -17.92 7.95 -18.55
CA CYS A 16 -18.52 9.23 -18.98
C CYS A 16 -17.69 9.92 -20.09
N GLY A 17 -18.08 9.69 -21.35
CA GLY A 17 -17.38 10.24 -22.52
C GLY A 17 -17.81 11.64 -22.97
N LEU A 18 -18.57 12.38 -22.15
CA LEU A 18 -19.08 13.71 -22.54
C LEU A 18 -17.97 14.77 -22.52
N THR A 19 -18.05 15.69 -23.47
CA THR A 19 -17.12 16.82 -23.62
C THR A 19 -17.92 18.09 -23.90
N PHE A 20 -17.39 19.23 -23.46
CA PHE A 20 -18.06 20.53 -23.54
C PHE A 20 -17.15 21.56 -24.20
N HIS A 21 -17.74 22.59 -24.79
CA HIS A 21 -16.98 23.73 -25.28
C HIS A 21 -16.39 24.51 -24.09
N PRO A 22 -15.20 25.15 -24.21
CA PRO A 22 -14.60 25.91 -23.12
C PRO A 22 -15.45 27.04 -22.53
N ASP A 23 -16.43 27.54 -23.27
CA ASP A 23 -17.38 28.58 -22.82
C ASP A 23 -18.60 28.01 -22.09
N GLU A 24 -18.81 26.70 -22.12
CA GLU A 24 -19.95 26.01 -21.51
C GLU A 24 -19.66 25.57 -20.07
N PHE A 25 -19.01 26.43 -19.29
CA PHE A 25 -18.58 26.10 -17.92
C PHE A 25 -19.74 25.64 -17.03
N GLU A 26 -20.90 26.31 -17.09
CA GLU A 26 -22.05 25.94 -16.25
C GLU A 26 -22.62 24.58 -16.65
N ASN A 27 -22.71 24.26 -17.95
CA ASN A 27 -23.19 22.96 -18.41
C ASN A 27 -22.22 21.85 -18.00
N TRP A 28 -20.91 22.10 -18.10
CA TRP A 28 -19.88 21.17 -17.67
C TRP A 28 -19.92 20.92 -16.16
N LEU A 29 -20.08 21.99 -15.37
CA LEU A 29 -20.24 21.92 -13.91
C LEU A 29 -21.50 21.16 -13.49
N GLU A 30 -22.65 21.50 -14.09
CA GLU A 30 -23.92 20.83 -13.80
C GLU A 30 -23.85 19.34 -14.16
N HIS A 31 -23.21 19.02 -15.29
CA HIS A 31 -22.98 17.65 -15.69
C HIS A 31 -22.10 16.88 -14.69
N THR A 32 -20.96 17.41 -14.25
CA THR A 32 -20.12 16.70 -13.26
C THR A 32 -20.84 16.53 -11.94
N LEU A 33 -21.64 17.52 -11.52
CA LEU A 33 -22.47 17.42 -10.32
C LEU A 33 -23.56 16.34 -10.44
N SER A 34 -24.08 16.07 -11.64
CA SER A 34 -25.10 15.03 -11.85
C SER A 34 -24.61 13.62 -11.50
N HIS A 35 -23.29 13.38 -11.52
CA HIS A 35 -22.71 12.09 -11.11
C HIS A 35 -22.88 11.81 -9.62
N PHE A 36 -23.11 12.82 -8.79
CA PHE A 36 -23.45 12.65 -7.37
C PHE A 36 -24.93 12.34 -7.13
N SER A 37 -25.74 12.25 -8.19
CA SER A 37 -27.18 12.01 -8.10
C SER A 37 -27.86 13.05 -7.17
N ASN A 38 -28.43 12.60 -6.04
CA ASN A 38 -29.07 13.46 -5.05
C ASN A 38 -28.15 13.83 -3.88
N LEU A 39 -26.92 13.31 -3.86
CA LEU A 39 -25.94 13.60 -2.81
C LEU A 39 -25.18 14.90 -3.13
N PRO A 40 -24.72 15.63 -2.11
CA PRO A 40 -23.76 16.70 -2.33
C PRO A 40 -22.42 16.12 -2.81
N PRO A 41 -21.60 16.90 -3.52
CA PRO A 41 -20.20 16.52 -3.75
C PRO A 41 -19.44 16.41 -2.40
N PRO A 42 -18.24 15.80 -2.40
CA PRO A 42 -17.39 15.74 -1.20
C PRO A 42 -17.08 17.12 -0.62
N SER A 43 -16.93 17.22 0.70
CA SER A 43 -16.53 18.48 1.37
C SER A 43 -15.07 18.85 1.13
N LYS A 44 -14.24 17.90 0.69
CA LYS A 44 -12.84 18.09 0.31
C LYS A 44 -12.59 17.43 -1.04
N CYS A 45 -11.92 18.13 -1.95
CA CYS A 45 -11.54 17.62 -3.26
C CYS A 45 -10.21 18.24 -3.72
N LEU A 46 -9.54 17.59 -4.67
CA LEU A 46 -8.21 17.95 -5.18
C LEU A 46 -8.26 18.29 -6.66
N CYS A 47 -7.43 19.22 -7.11
CA CYS A 47 -7.24 19.45 -8.54
C CYS A 47 -6.75 18.17 -9.25
N LEU A 48 -7.27 17.92 -10.46
CA LEU A 48 -6.85 16.78 -11.28
C LEU A 48 -5.47 16.95 -11.90
N PHE A 49 -4.89 18.15 -11.85
CA PHE A 49 -3.66 18.51 -12.58
C PHE A 49 -2.53 18.93 -11.63
N CYS A 50 -2.84 19.64 -10.55
CA CYS A 50 -1.88 20.14 -9.57
C CYS A 50 -2.28 19.74 -8.13
N ASP A 51 -1.46 20.09 -7.15
CA ASP A 51 -1.64 19.65 -5.75
C ASP A 51 -2.55 20.59 -4.93
N GLU A 52 -3.30 21.48 -5.59
CA GLU A 52 -4.26 22.38 -4.93
C GLU A 52 -5.49 21.61 -4.42
N ASP A 53 -5.88 21.88 -3.18
CA ASP A 53 -7.05 21.29 -2.53
C ASP A 53 -8.12 22.33 -2.17
N PHE A 54 -9.37 21.89 -2.22
CA PHE A 54 -10.54 22.72 -2.00
C PHE A 54 -11.37 22.11 -0.88
N GLU A 55 -11.43 22.79 0.27
CA GLU A 55 -12.12 22.31 1.46
C GLU A 55 -12.90 23.43 2.18
N ASP A 56 -14.21 23.26 2.24
CA ASP A 56 -15.14 24.00 3.09
C ASP A 56 -16.28 23.05 3.47
N ASN A 57 -16.38 22.74 4.76
CA ASN A 57 -17.38 21.82 5.28
C ASN A 57 -18.81 22.38 5.23
N ASN A 58 -18.98 23.69 5.06
CA ASN A 58 -20.30 24.33 5.01
C ASN A 58 -20.87 24.40 3.60
N ASP A 59 -20.03 24.43 2.57
CA ASP A 59 -20.46 24.53 1.18
C ASP A 59 -19.66 23.60 0.23
N PRO A 60 -19.95 22.29 0.24
CA PRO A 60 -19.30 21.34 -0.67
C PRO A 60 -19.50 21.66 -2.15
N ARG A 61 -20.63 22.28 -2.50
CA ARG A 61 -20.91 22.69 -3.90
C ARG A 61 -19.99 23.85 -4.32
N HIS A 62 -19.69 24.78 -3.42
CA HIS A 62 -18.70 25.82 -3.67
C HIS A 62 -17.32 25.21 -3.92
N ASN A 63 -16.86 24.26 -3.10
CA ASN A 63 -15.56 23.61 -3.30
C ASN A 63 -15.47 22.95 -4.67
N TRP A 64 -16.53 22.24 -5.06
CA TRP A 64 -16.60 21.61 -6.37
C TRP A 64 -16.51 22.63 -7.52
N ARG A 65 -17.23 23.74 -7.41
CA ARG A 65 -17.18 24.82 -8.40
C ARG A 65 -15.79 25.45 -8.50
N GLN A 66 -15.12 25.70 -7.37
CA GLN A 66 -13.75 26.22 -7.36
C GLN A 66 -12.78 25.25 -8.03
N ARG A 67 -12.83 23.97 -7.64
CA ARG A 67 -12.05 22.90 -8.26
C ARG A 67 -12.25 22.81 -9.78
N MET A 68 -13.50 22.85 -10.23
CA MET A 68 -13.84 22.79 -11.65
C MET A 68 -13.35 24.03 -12.41
N ALA A 69 -13.50 25.22 -11.84
CA ALA A 69 -13.01 26.47 -12.44
C ALA A 69 -11.49 26.44 -12.59
N HIS A 70 -10.78 26.00 -11.55
CA HIS A 70 -9.32 25.84 -11.57
C HIS A 70 -8.88 24.75 -12.56
N SER A 71 -9.56 23.60 -12.60
CA SER A 71 -9.27 22.53 -13.58
C SER A 71 -9.47 22.96 -15.03
N ARG A 72 -10.42 23.88 -15.29
CA ARG A 72 -10.61 24.50 -16.61
C ARG A 72 -9.41 25.34 -17.04
N GLU A 73 -8.75 26.04 -16.12
CA GLU A 73 -7.55 26.83 -16.43
C GLU A 73 -6.44 25.91 -16.97
N HIS A 74 -6.17 24.79 -16.29
CA HIS A 74 -5.22 23.77 -16.77
C HIS A 74 -5.59 23.21 -18.15
N LEU A 75 -6.87 22.90 -18.39
CA LEU A 75 -7.33 22.40 -19.68
C LEU A 75 -7.15 23.45 -20.80
N LEU A 76 -7.38 24.73 -20.49
CA LEU A 76 -7.18 25.86 -21.41
C LEU A 76 -5.69 26.09 -21.73
N ASP A 77 -4.81 25.85 -20.76
CA ASP A 77 -3.36 25.89 -20.93
C ASP A 77 -2.82 24.67 -21.71
N GLY A 78 -3.70 23.72 -22.06
CA GLY A 78 -3.38 22.55 -22.87
C GLY A 78 -2.84 21.37 -22.08
N GLU A 79 -3.05 21.34 -20.76
CA GLU A 79 -2.68 20.19 -19.95
C GLU A 79 -3.59 18.99 -20.23
N THR A 80 -2.96 17.82 -20.42
CA THR A 80 -3.67 16.57 -20.75
C THR A 80 -3.48 15.47 -19.71
N ASN A 81 -2.61 15.70 -18.72
CA ASN A 81 -2.26 14.70 -17.72
C ASN A 81 -3.25 14.74 -16.55
N ILE A 82 -4.45 14.21 -16.77
CA ILE A 82 -5.49 14.11 -15.76
C ILE A 82 -5.09 13.02 -14.75
N ARG A 83 -5.05 13.39 -13.47
CA ARG A 83 -4.83 12.51 -12.33
C ARG A 83 -6.16 12.24 -11.61
N PRO A 84 -6.44 11.02 -11.14
CA PRO A 84 -7.65 10.75 -10.39
C PRO A 84 -7.61 11.40 -9.00
N ASP A 85 -8.71 12.05 -8.63
CA ASP A 85 -8.93 12.47 -7.25
C ASP A 85 -9.44 11.27 -6.43
N PHE A 86 -8.52 10.61 -5.72
CA PHE A 86 -8.86 9.43 -4.91
C PHE A 86 -9.84 9.74 -3.78
N LEU A 87 -9.95 10.98 -3.30
CA LEU A 87 -10.95 11.35 -2.28
C LEU A 87 -12.36 11.32 -2.88
N VAL A 88 -12.51 11.84 -4.09
CA VAL A 88 -13.78 11.81 -4.83
C VAL A 88 -14.15 10.38 -5.21
N LEU A 89 -13.19 9.59 -5.70
CA LEU A 89 -13.43 8.19 -6.06
C LEU A 89 -13.88 7.35 -4.86
N ASP A 90 -13.18 7.47 -3.72
CA ASP A 90 -13.54 6.78 -2.48
C ASP A 90 -14.91 7.22 -1.96
N TYR A 91 -15.23 8.52 -2.05
CA TYR A 91 -16.56 9.03 -1.73
C TYR A 91 -17.64 8.41 -2.61
N MET A 92 -17.45 8.38 -3.93
CA MET A 92 -18.42 7.81 -4.86
C MET A 92 -18.64 6.33 -4.62
N TRP A 93 -17.56 5.57 -4.41
CA TRP A 93 -17.63 4.14 -4.13
C TRP A 93 -18.37 3.85 -2.81
N LYS A 94 -18.02 4.54 -1.71
CA LYS A 94 -18.69 4.39 -0.40
C LYS A 94 -20.17 4.71 -0.42
N ASN A 95 -20.61 5.60 -1.31
CA ASN A 95 -22.01 5.98 -1.47
C ASN A 95 -22.75 5.19 -2.57
N GLY A 96 -22.10 4.18 -3.19
CA GLY A 96 -22.72 3.35 -4.22
C GLY A 96 -22.97 4.07 -5.55
N LEU A 97 -22.25 5.17 -5.81
CA LEU A 97 -22.28 5.93 -7.07
C LEU A 97 -21.32 5.35 -8.12
N MET A 98 -20.51 4.37 -7.74
CA MET A 98 -19.48 3.74 -8.57
C MET A 98 -19.48 2.23 -8.33
N THR A 99 -19.24 1.44 -9.38
CA THR A 99 -19.13 -0.03 -9.27
C THR A 99 -17.80 -0.43 -8.60
N ASN A 100 -17.74 -1.66 -8.08
CA ASN A 100 -16.48 -2.17 -7.52
C ASN A 100 -15.41 -2.33 -8.60
N GLU A 101 -15.82 -2.68 -9.81
CA GLU A 101 -14.95 -2.87 -10.97
C GLU A 101 -14.32 -1.55 -11.39
N ASP A 102 -15.12 -0.48 -11.47
CA ASP A 102 -14.64 0.87 -11.81
C ASP A 102 -13.70 1.42 -10.73
N TYR A 103 -14.04 1.24 -9.45
CA TYR A 103 -13.20 1.65 -8.34
C TYR A 103 -11.84 0.91 -8.34
N ALA A 104 -11.86 -0.41 -8.52
CA ALA A 104 -10.65 -1.22 -8.60
C ALA A 104 -9.79 -0.91 -9.84
N LEU A 105 -10.40 -0.45 -10.94
CA LEU A 105 -9.67 0.05 -12.10
C LEU A 105 -9.00 1.40 -11.80
N ALA A 106 -9.71 2.31 -11.15
CA ALA A 106 -9.17 3.62 -10.78
C ALA A 106 -8.01 3.52 -9.78
N GLU A 107 -8.06 2.57 -8.83
CA GLU A 107 -6.97 2.27 -7.90
C GLU A 107 -5.67 1.78 -8.57
N GLN A 108 -5.73 1.31 -9.83
CA GLN A 108 -4.53 0.89 -10.57
C GLN A 108 -3.74 2.07 -11.14
N TYR A 109 -4.30 3.28 -11.11
CA TYR A 109 -3.61 4.47 -11.58
C TYR A 109 -2.31 4.70 -10.79
N THR A 110 -1.24 5.02 -11.51
CA THR A 110 0.03 5.39 -10.90
C THR A 110 0.76 6.42 -11.75
N GLU A 111 1.17 7.53 -11.12
CA GLU A 111 2.09 8.50 -11.73
C GLU A 111 3.51 7.96 -11.84
N ARG A 112 3.80 6.87 -11.12
CA ARG A 112 5.14 6.31 -11.06
C ARG A 112 5.51 5.73 -12.43
N PRO A 113 6.64 6.14 -13.03
CA PRO A 113 7.14 5.50 -14.23
C PRO A 113 7.35 4.00 -14.04
N ALA A 114 7.11 3.22 -15.10
CA ALA A 114 7.39 1.79 -15.08
C ALA A 114 8.89 1.55 -14.90
N VAL A 115 9.30 1.09 -13.72
CA VAL A 115 10.69 0.74 -13.42
C VAL A 115 10.85 -0.78 -13.55
N PRO A 116 11.73 -1.28 -14.45
CA PRO A 116 12.00 -2.71 -14.56
C PRO A 116 12.48 -3.31 -13.24
N GLY A 117 12.00 -4.50 -12.90
CA GLY A 117 12.39 -5.20 -11.68
C GLY A 117 11.71 -4.68 -10.41
N LEU A 118 10.84 -3.67 -10.51
CA LEU A 118 10.03 -3.26 -9.39
C LEU A 118 8.93 -4.30 -9.13
N VAL A 119 8.99 -4.92 -7.96
CA VAL A 119 8.04 -5.93 -7.52
C VAL A 119 7.17 -5.40 -6.38
N ARG A 120 5.97 -5.96 -6.23
CA ARG A 120 5.08 -5.60 -5.12
C ARG A 120 5.75 -5.90 -3.79
N LYS A 121 5.42 -5.12 -2.77
CA LYS A 121 5.85 -5.37 -1.39
C LYS A 121 5.43 -6.79 -0.97
N GLY A 122 6.39 -7.60 -0.52
CA GLY A 122 6.15 -9.01 -0.16
C GLY A 122 6.36 -10.00 -1.30
N PHE A 123 6.80 -9.56 -2.49
CA PHE A 123 7.31 -10.48 -3.51
C PHE A 123 8.51 -11.24 -2.95
N GLU A 124 8.40 -12.56 -2.94
CA GLU A 124 9.49 -13.43 -2.53
C GLU A 124 10.22 -13.91 -3.79
N THR A 125 11.53 -13.65 -3.83
CA THR A 125 12.36 -14.11 -4.94
C THR A 125 12.48 -15.63 -4.95
N PRO A 126 12.70 -16.26 -6.12
CA PRO A 126 12.98 -17.70 -6.19
C PRO A 126 14.15 -18.14 -5.29
N GLU A 127 15.12 -17.26 -5.10
CA GLU A 127 16.31 -17.48 -4.26
C GLU A 127 15.94 -17.50 -2.77
N GLU A 128 15.09 -16.58 -2.32
CA GLU A 128 14.56 -16.57 -0.95
C GLU A 128 13.69 -17.79 -0.65
N LYS A 129 12.83 -18.20 -1.60
CA LYS A 129 12.06 -19.45 -1.49
C LYS A 129 12.98 -20.64 -1.31
N LEU A 130 13.98 -20.77 -2.18
CA LEU A 130 14.94 -21.87 -2.13
C LEU A 130 15.75 -21.86 -0.82
N LYS A 131 16.15 -20.69 -0.34
CA LYS A 131 16.86 -20.54 0.94
C LYS A 131 15.98 -21.00 2.10
N ARG A 132 14.72 -20.56 2.16
CA ARG A 132 13.75 -20.99 3.18
C ARG A 132 13.51 -22.49 3.15
N GLU A 133 13.37 -23.09 1.96
CA GLU A 133 13.23 -24.55 1.79
C GLU A 133 14.47 -25.33 2.24
N LYS A 134 15.66 -24.78 2.03
CA LYS A 134 16.90 -25.37 2.54
C LYS A 134 17.01 -25.27 4.06
N GLU A 135 16.63 -24.13 4.62
CA GLU A 135 16.66 -23.88 6.07
C GLU A 135 15.55 -24.65 6.81
N SER A 136 14.41 -24.89 6.18
CA SER A 136 13.31 -25.69 6.74
C SER A 136 13.57 -27.19 6.69
N LYS A 137 14.50 -27.65 5.84
CA LYS A 137 14.99 -29.03 5.88
C LYS A 137 15.81 -29.24 7.15
N VAL A 138 15.15 -29.74 8.20
CA VAL A 138 15.81 -30.33 9.36
C VAL A 138 16.71 -31.45 8.86
N LEU A 139 18.03 -31.23 8.94
CA LEU A 139 19.04 -32.20 8.57
C LEU A 139 19.05 -33.29 9.65
N HIS A 140 18.21 -34.31 9.50
CA HIS A 140 18.26 -35.52 10.33
C HIS A 140 19.61 -36.19 10.08
N ASN A 141 20.58 -35.94 10.96
CA ASN A 141 21.84 -36.65 10.93
C ASN A 141 21.62 -38.03 11.56
N LEU A 142 21.09 -38.94 10.75
CA LEU A 142 20.76 -40.31 11.15
C LEU A 142 21.95 -41.04 11.80
N GLN A 143 23.19 -40.71 11.39
CA GLN A 143 24.40 -41.27 12.01
C GLN A 143 24.70 -40.70 13.41
N LYS A 144 24.38 -39.43 13.66
CA LYS A 144 24.47 -38.85 15.01
C LYS A 144 23.40 -39.44 15.92
N GLU A 145 22.17 -39.57 15.42
CA GLU A 145 21.07 -40.17 16.17
C GLU A 145 21.31 -41.64 16.50
N GLU A 146 21.85 -42.43 15.55
CA GLU A 146 22.23 -43.82 15.80
C GLU A 146 23.36 -43.92 16.85
N ARG A 147 24.33 -42.99 16.83
CA ARG A 147 25.41 -42.93 17.84
C ARG A 147 24.87 -42.59 19.22
N ASP A 148 23.95 -41.64 19.31
CA ASP A 148 23.34 -41.24 20.57
C ASP A 148 22.44 -42.36 21.13
N ARG A 149 21.71 -43.08 20.25
CA ARG A 149 20.94 -44.28 20.62
C ARG A 149 21.80 -45.40 21.19
N LYS A 150 22.98 -45.66 20.59
CA LYS A 150 23.94 -46.65 21.10
C LYS A 150 24.58 -46.24 22.44
N ARG A 151 24.80 -44.94 22.64
CA ARG A 151 25.32 -44.41 23.90
C ARG A 151 24.31 -44.55 25.02
N SER A 152 23.04 -44.21 24.80
CA SER A 152 21.99 -44.33 25.82
C SER A 152 21.65 -45.78 26.16
N SER A 153 21.72 -46.70 25.20
CA SER A 153 21.50 -48.14 25.46
C SER A 153 22.60 -48.77 26.33
N ASN A 154 23.83 -48.25 26.29
CA ASN A 154 24.94 -48.77 27.08
C ASN A 154 24.95 -48.27 28.53
N THR A 155 24.30 -47.15 28.84
CA THR A 155 24.29 -46.58 30.20
C THR A 155 23.42 -47.39 31.18
N HIS A 156 22.45 -48.17 30.69
CA HIS A 156 21.55 -48.96 31.55
C HIS A 156 22.09 -50.33 31.99
N LYS A 157 23.26 -50.77 31.50
CA LYS A 157 23.77 -52.13 31.75
C LYS A 157 24.86 -52.27 32.81
N GLY A 158 25.25 -51.21 33.51
CA GLY A 158 26.24 -51.37 34.57
C GLY A 158 26.35 -50.18 35.50
N LYS A 159 25.75 -50.29 36.70
CA LYS A 159 26.40 -50.00 37.99
C LYS A 159 25.41 -50.21 39.15
N GLU A 160 25.46 -51.40 39.73
CA GLU A 160 25.26 -51.55 41.17
C GLU A 160 26.44 -50.91 41.92
N ARG A 161 26.14 -50.21 43.02
CA ARG A 161 27.03 -49.84 44.15
C ARG A 161 28.19 -48.89 43.77
N GLN A 162 28.52 -47.81 44.48
CA GLN A 162 28.48 -47.53 45.92
C GLN A 162 28.65 -46.01 46.16
N THR A 163 28.18 -45.56 47.33
CA THR A 163 28.29 -44.22 47.92
C THR A 163 29.70 -43.63 47.99
N SER A 164 29.85 -42.32 47.73
CA SER A 164 30.58 -41.40 48.64
C SER A 164 30.37 -39.94 48.26
N THR A 165 30.07 -39.17 49.30
CA THR A 165 29.90 -37.72 49.40
C THR A 165 31.18 -36.95 49.11
N SER A 166 31.09 -35.85 48.36
CA SER A 166 31.95 -34.67 48.57
C SER A 166 31.30 -33.43 47.95
N SER A 167 30.77 -32.57 48.82
CA SER A 167 30.33 -31.22 48.49
C SER A 167 31.57 -30.32 48.34
N ARG A 168 31.76 -29.70 47.17
CA ARG A 168 32.69 -28.58 47.01
C ARG A 168 31.87 -27.33 46.67
N GLN A 169 31.75 -26.47 47.67
CA GLN A 169 31.24 -25.11 47.53
C GLN A 169 32.15 -24.30 46.60
N HIS A 170 31.58 -23.71 45.55
CA HIS A 170 32.24 -22.68 44.76
C HIS A 170 31.96 -21.31 45.39
N GLN A 171 33.00 -20.60 45.81
CA GLN A 171 32.91 -19.18 46.17
C GLN A 171 32.86 -18.31 44.90
N PRO A 172 32.09 -17.20 44.90
CA PRO A 172 32.05 -16.27 43.79
C PRO A 172 33.28 -15.36 43.79
N VAL A 173 33.92 -15.23 42.62
CA VAL A 173 35.06 -14.34 42.38
C VAL A 173 34.54 -12.93 42.09
N PHE A 174 34.93 -11.95 42.91
CA PHE A 174 34.70 -10.53 42.64
C PHE A 174 35.71 -10.00 41.64
N ILE A 175 35.23 -9.47 40.52
CA ILE A 175 36.05 -8.76 39.51
C ILE A 175 35.94 -7.26 39.80
N LYS A 176 37.07 -6.60 40.11
CA LYS A 176 37.15 -5.14 40.18
C LYS A 176 37.48 -4.59 38.79
N HIS A 177 36.69 -3.65 38.30
CA HIS A 177 37.01 -2.84 37.12
C HIS A 177 37.95 -1.67 37.52
N PRO A 178 39.01 -1.37 36.74
CA PRO A 178 39.80 -0.17 36.94
C PRO A 178 39.14 1.05 36.28
N GLU A 179 39.11 2.15 37.02
CA GLU A 179 38.66 3.46 36.57
C GLU A 179 39.61 4.03 35.50
N ARG A 180 39.03 4.56 34.41
CA ARG A 180 39.77 5.32 33.41
C ARG A 180 39.99 6.75 33.93
N THR A 181 41.24 7.18 33.95
CA THR A 181 41.63 8.59 33.94
C THR A 181 41.88 9.03 32.52
#